data_AF-A0A7C4ITH7-F1
#
_entry.id   AF-A0A7C4ITH7-F1
#
_cell.length_a   1.000
_cell.length_b   1.000
_cell.length_c   1.000
_cell.angle_alpha   90.00
_cell.angle_beta   90.00
_cell.angle_gamma   90.00
#
_symmetry.space_group_name_H-M   'P 1'
#
loop_
_entity.id
_entity.type
_entity.pdbx_description
1 polymer ?
#
loop_
_entity_poly.entity_id
_entity_poly.type
_entity_poly.pdbx_seq_one_letter_code
_entity_poly.pdbx_strand_id
1 'polypeptide(L)' 'MPKALCYAGLIVGVLILLLFGLDLAIAVPFKRASAMMGATFALAGAILAVVSWFSLREIK' A
#
# COMPACT_ATOMS: atom_id res chain seq x y z
N MET A 1 -10.93 -20.04 -0.82
CA MET A 1 -9.55 -19.51 -0.77
C MET A 1 -9.31 -18.12 -1.39
N PRO A 2 -10.14 -17.53 -2.28
CA PRO A 2 -9.87 -16.21 -2.88
C PRO A 2 -9.81 -15.04 -1.88
N LYS A 3 -10.60 -15.11 -0.79
CA LYS A 3 -10.69 -14.04 0.23
C LYS A 3 -9.35 -13.80 0.94
N ALA A 4 -8.58 -14.86 1.22
CA ALA A 4 -7.30 -14.74 1.92
C ALA A 4 -6.26 -13.94 1.11
N LEU A 5 -6.21 -14.16 -0.21
CA LEU A 5 -5.31 -13.42 -1.10
C LEU A 5 -5.68 -11.94 -1.18
N CYS A 6 -6.99 -11.61 -1.17
CA CYS A 6 -7.41 -10.22 -1.20
C CYS A 6 -7.15 -9.52 0.15
N TYR A 7 -7.30 -10.22 1.29
CA TYR A 7 -6.86 -9.68 2.58
C TYR A 7 -5.35 -9.46 2.63
N ALA A 8 -4.55 -10.39 2.13
CA ALA A 8 -3.10 -10.22 2.05
C ALA A 8 -2.72 -8.99 1.19
N GLY A 9 -3.30 -8.85 0.00
CA GLY A 9 -3.08 -7.70 -0.88
C GLY A 9 -3.47 -6.38 -0.22
N LEU A 10 -4.60 -6.35 0.50
CA LEU A 10 -5.06 -5.17 1.22
C LEU A 10 -4.11 -4.79 2.36
N ILE A 11 -3.73 -5.75 3.21
CA ILE A 11 -2.83 -5.51 4.35
C ILE A 11 -1.47 -5.03 3.85
N VAL A 12 -0.89 -5.72 2.86
CA VAL A 12 0.41 -5.33 2.28
C VAL A 12 0.33 -3.95 1.63
N GLY A 13 -0.72 -3.66 0.86
CA GLY A 13 -0.93 -2.34 0.25
C GLY A 13 -1.01 -1.22 1.28
N VAL A 14 -1.75 -1.42 2.37
CA VAL A 14 -1.86 -0.45 3.48
C VAL A 14 -0.52 -0.26 4.19
N LEU A 15 0.22 -1.33 4.45
CA LEU A 15 1.55 -1.23 5.08
C LEU A 15 2.56 -0.47 4.20
N ILE A 16 2.56 -0.72 2.89
CA ILE A 16 3.40 0.00 1.94
C ILE A 16 3.02 1.49 1.92
N LEU A 17 1.73 1.80 1.86
CA LEU A 17 1.25 3.18 1.86
C LEU A 17 1.61 3.90 3.16
N LEU A 18 1.52 3.21 4.31
CA LEU A 18 1.98 3.75 5.58
C LEU A 18 3.49 3.99 5.55
N LEU A 19 4.32 3.00 5.21
CA LEU A 19 5.77 3.16 5.26
C LEU A 19 6.28 4.26 4.32
N PHE A 20 5.88 4.23 3.06
CA PHE A 20 6.39 5.16 2.05
C PHE A 20 5.65 6.49 2.02
N GLY A 21 4.35 6.50 2.35
CA GLY A 21 3.59 7.75 2.51
C GLY A 21 4.07 8.55 3.71
N LEU A 22 4.35 7.88 4.83
CA LEU A 22 4.90 8.52 6.03
C LEU A 22 6.35 8.97 5.79
N ASP A 23 7.17 8.17 5.09
CA ASP A 23 8.53 8.59 4.73
C ASP A 23 8.53 9.83 3.83
N LEU A 24 7.61 9.91 2.86
CA LEU A 24 7.50 11.09 2.00
C LEU A 24 7.02 12.32 2.80
N ALA A 25 6.04 12.15 3.69
CA ALA A 25 5.48 13.24 4.48
C ALA A 25 6.46 13.77 5.54
N ILE A 26 7.00 12.90 6.41
CA ILE A 26 7.75 13.29 7.62
C ILE A 26 9.18 12.73 7.67
N ALA A 27 9.68 12.09 6.61
CA ALA A 27 11.05 11.55 6.54
C ALA A 27 11.36 10.45 7.57
N VAL A 28 10.35 9.69 7.98
CA VAL A 28 10.49 8.53 8.88
C VAL A 28 9.80 7.34 8.20
N PRO A 29 10.43 6.16 8.09
CA PRO A 29 11.71 5.73 8.72
C PRO A 29 12.96 5.84 7.83
N PHE A 30 12.84 6.13 6.53
CA PHE A 30 13.95 6.05 5.56
C PHE A 30 14.63 7.40 5.31
N LYS A 31 14.27 8.46 6.05
CA LYS A 31 14.86 9.80 5.92
C LYS A 31 14.78 10.36 4.50
N ARG A 32 13.70 10.03 3.76
CA ARG A 32 13.53 10.40 2.34
C ARG A 32 14.73 9.99 1.48
N ALA A 33 15.25 8.77 1.68
CA ALA A 33 16.39 8.24 0.93
C ALA A 33 16.23 8.42 -0.61
N SER A 34 15.01 8.29 -1.13
CA SER A 34 14.67 8.69 -2.49
C SER A 34 13.20 9.09 -2.57
N ALA A 35 12.93 10.37 -2.85
CA ALA A 35 11.57 10.89 -2.99
C ALA A 35 10.81 10.23 -4.16
N MET A 36 11.51 9.90 -5.24
CA MET A 36 10.93 9.18 -6.38
C MET A 36 10.48 7.77 -5.99
N MET A 37 11.32 7.05 -5.23
CA MET A 37 10.96 5.72 -4.71
C MET A 37 9.78 5.80 -3.74
N GLY A 38 9.79 6.76 -2.81
CA GLY A 38 8.70 6.97 -1.87
C GLY A 38 7.36 7.23 -2.56
N ALA A 39 7.35 8.11 -3.57
CA ALA A 39 6.14 8.43 -4.32
C ALA A 39 5.62 7.23 -5.14
N THR A 40 6.48 6.49 -5.83
CA THR A 40 6.05 5.34 -6.64
C THR A 40 5.52 4.20 -5.78
N PHE A 41 6.18 3.88 -4.67
CA PHE A 41 5.70 2.85 -3.74
C PHE A 41 4.43 3.27 -3.01
N ALA A 42 4.30 4.53 -2.59
CA ALA A 42 3.07 5.02 -1.98
C ALA A 42 1.88 4.92 -2.95
N LEU A 43 2.08 5.28 -4.22
CA LEU A 43 1.07 5.16 -5.27
C LEU A 43 0.72 3.70 -5.57
N ALA A 44 1.71 2.82 -5.71
CA ALA A 44 1.50 1.39 -5.92
C ALA A 44 0.74 0.74 -4.74
N GLY A 45 1.10 1.10 -3.50
CA GLY A 45 0.41 0.65 -2.28
C GLY A 45 -1.06 1.11 -2.24
N ALA A 46 -1.33 2.36 -2.66
CA ALA A 46 -2.69 2.88 -2.75
C ALA A 46 -3.53 2.08 -3.74
N ILE A 47 -3.01 1.86 -4.95
CA ILE A 47 -3.71 1.11 -6.00
C ILE A 47 -3.96 -0.33 -5.53
N LEU A 48 -2.96 -1.00 -4.97
CA LEU A 48 -3.08 -2.36 -4.49
C LEU A 48 -4.14 -2.50 -3.39
N ALA A 49 -4.16 -1.58 -2.42
CA ALA A 49 -5.16 -1.55 -1.36
C ALA A 49 -6.57 -1.33 -1.91
N VAL A 50 -6.74 -0.38 -2.85
CA VAL A 50 -8.04 -0.07 -3.46
C VAL A 50 -8.57 -1.25 -4.28
N VAL A 51 -7.74 -1.85 -5.13
CA VAL A 51 -8.14 -3.00 -5.95
C VAL A 51 -8.48 -4.19 -5.06
N SER A 52 -7.65 -4.49 -4.06
CA SER A 52 -7.91 -5.60 -3.12
C SER A 52 -9.21 -5.38 -2.33
N TRP A 53 -9.51 -4.14 -1.95
CA TRP A 53 -10.76 -3.79 -1.27
C TRP A 53 -12.00 -4.01 -2.14
N PHE A 54 -11.94 -3.57 -3.41
CA PHE A 54 -13.05 -3.81 -4.35
C PHE A 54 -13.23 -5.31 -4.60
N SER A 55 -12.15 -6.06 -4.83
CA SER A 55 -12.21 -7.51 -5.00
C SER A 55 -12.79 -8.22 -3.77
N LEU A 56 -12.46 -7.79 -2.54
CA LEU A 56 -13.06 -8.34 -1.32
C LEU A 56 -14.57 -8.13 -1.26
N ARG A 57 -15.08 -7.01 -1.78
CA ARG A 57 -16.52 -6.70 -1.81
C ARG A 57 -17.28 -7.51 -2.86
N GLU A 58 -16.61 -7.86 -3.96
CA GLU A 58 -17.20 -8.67 -5.04
C GLU A 58 -17.29 -10.16 -4.66
N ILE A 59 -16.33 -10.65 -3.87
CA ILE A 59 -16.30 -12.05 -3.42
C ILE A 59 -17.30 -12.24 -2.26
N LYS A 60 -18.55 -12.58 -2.58
CA LYS A 60 -19.55 -13.06 -1.61
C LYS A 60 -19.15 -14.39 -0.97
#